data_AF-A0A9D8F8R0-F1
#
_entry.id   AF-A0A9D8F8R0-F1
#
_cell.length_a   1.000
_cell.length_b   1.000
_cell.length_c   1.000
_cell.angle_alpha   90.00
_cell.angle_beta   90.00
_cell.angle_gamma   90.00
#
_symmetry.space_group_name_H-M   'P 1'
#
loop_
_entity.id
_entity.type
_entity.pdbx_description
1 polymer ?
#
loop_
_entity_poly.entity_id
_entity_poly.type
_entity_poly.pdbx_seq_one_letter_code
_entity_poly.pdbx_strand_id
1 'polypeptide(L)'
;MSDRDLNVQEGSDPIQQKIEKSLGEIDLIQKERSLIKTVEELKALERRIIKMTDKLAGALVARKIQDSIKSKELKNEAALLIKTYPKKMKNRGLRDVTIRPSREEPFRVETTALSFM
;
A
#
# COMPACT_ATOMS: atom_id res chain seq x y z
N MET A 1 7.77 37.58 -15.93
CA MET A 1 8.66 36.43 -15.67
C MET A 1 7.78 35.21 -15.63
N SER A 2 7.80 34.44 -16.71
CA SER A 2 7.01 33.23 -16.91
C SER A 2 7.64 32.02 -16.21
N ASP A 3 6.79 31.00 -16.08
CA ASP A 3 7.12 29.57 -15.97
C ASP A 3 7.57 29.10 -14.57
N ARG A 4 7.06 28.02 -13.99
CA ARG A 4 6.23 26.92 -14.50
C ARG A 4 5.82 26.06 -13.29
N ASP A 5 4.61 25.53 -13.34
CA ASP A 5 4.23 24.22 -12.78
C ASP A 5 4.25 24.03 -11.25
N LEU A 6 3.34 24.71 -10.55
CA LEU A 6 2.64 24.09 -9.40
C LEU A 6 1.49 23.21 -9.93
N ASN A 7 1.78 22.36 -10.91
CA ASN A 7 0.89 21.26 -11.26
C ASN A 7 1.32 20.06 -10.42
N VAL A 8 1.04 20.13 -9.11
CA VAL A 8 0.96 18.92 -8.29
C VAL A 8 -0.26 18.19 -8.85
N GLN A 9 0.00 17.34 -9.85
CA GLN A 9 -1.02 16.52 -10.47
C GLN A 9 -1.86 15.89 -9.37
N GLU A 10 -3.14 16.25 -9.32
CA GLU A 10 -4.21 15.49 -8.67
C GLU A 10 -4.40 14.13 -9.39
N GLY A 11 -3.31 13.38 -9.56
CA GLY A 11 -3.36 11.97 -9.85
C GLY A 11 -3.69 11.29 -8.53
N SER A 12 -4.95 10.90 -8.35
CA SER A 12 -5.44 10.24 -7.15
C SER A 12 -4.48 9.14 -6.70
N ASP A 13 -4.14 9.13 -5.42
CA ASP A 13 -3.16 8.21 -4.84
C ASP A 13 -3.49 6.77 -5.28
N PRO A 14 -2.56 6.06 -5.96
CA PRO A 14 -2.85 4.75 -6.55
C PRO A 14 -3.24 3.71 -5.49
N ILE A 15 -2.83 3.92 -4.23
CA ILE A 15 -3.25 3.09 -3.10
C ILE A 15 -4.69 3.43 -2.72
N GLN A 16 -5.06 4.72 -2.71
CA GLN A 16 -6.41 5.17 -2.41
C GLN A 16 -7.43 4.65 -3.44
N GLN A 17 -7.11 4.74 -4.74
CA GLN A 17 -7.96 4.18 -5.80
C GLN A 17 -8.20 2.67 -5.61
N LYS A 18 -7.16 1.92 -5.19
CA LYS A 18 -7.28 0.48 -4.91
C LYS A 18 -8.18 0.19 -3.71
N ILE A 19 -8.10 1.00 -2.66
CA ILE A 19 -8.97 0.89 -1.48
C ILE A 19 -10.42 1.14 -1.90
N GLU A 20 -10.70 2.24 -2.59
CA GLU A 20 -12.05 2.62 -3.04
C GLU A 20 -12.66 1.56 -3.95
N LYS A 21 -11.87 1.06 -4.91
CA LYS A 21 -12.30 -0.04 -5.78
C LYS A 21 -12.64 -1.29 -4.97
N SER A 22 -11.78 -1.68 -4.03
CA SER A 22 -11.99 -2.88 -3.21
C SER A 22 -13.23 -2.76 -2.32
N LEU A 23 -13.48 -1.58 -1.75
CA LEU A 23 -14.69 -1.29 -0.98
C LEU A 23 -15.95 -1.37 -1.84
N GLY A 24 -15.92 -0.81 -3.06
CA GLY A 24 -17.02 -0.91 -4.01
C GLY A 24 -17.31 -2.36 -4.40
N GLU A 25 -16.27 -3.16 -4.65
CA GLU A 25 -16.45 -4.57 -4.96
C GLU A 25 -17.03 -5.40 -3.78
N ILE A 26 -16.68 -5.05 -2.53
CA ILE A 26 -17.25 -5.68 -1.31
C ILE A 26 -18.71 -5.28 -1.11
N ASP A 27 -19.06 -4.01 -1.34
CA ASP A 27 -20.44 -3.51 -1.26
C ASP A 27 -21.36 -4.23 -2.26
N LEU A 28 -20.87 -4.52 -3.47
CA LEU A 28 -21.59 -5.33 -4.46
C LEU A 28 -21.89 -6.74 -3.93
N ILE A 29 -20.91 -7.40 -3.30
CA ILE A 29 -21.11 -8.74 -2.71
C ILE A 29 -22.10 -8.67 -1.55
N GLN A 30 -22.05 -7.63 -0.72
CA GLN A 30 -22.97 -7.45 0.41
C GLN A 30 -24.43 -7.28 -0.06
N LYS A 31 -24.64 -6.59 -1.19
CA LYS A 31 -25.96 -6.36 -1.79
C LYS A 31 -26.47 -7.54 -2.63
N GLU A 32 -25.58 -8.46 -3.01
CA GLU A 32 -25.91 -9.64 -3.80
C GLU A 32 -26.77 -10.61 -2.98
N ARG A 33 -28.01 -10.84 -3.40
CA ARG A 33 -28.84 -11.92 -2.85
C ARG A 33 -28.47 -13.24 -3.52
N SER A 34 -27.51 -13.95 -2.95
CA SER A 34 -27.09 -15.26 -3.44
C SER A 34 -28.01 -16.37 -2.91
N LEU A 35 -28.73 -17.06 -3.80
CA LEU A 35 -29.43 -18.31 -3.46
C LEU A 35 -28.44 -19.47 -3.58
N ILE A 36 -27.86 -19.87 -2.45
CA ILE A 36 -26.90 -20.98 -2.37
C ILE A 36 -27.66 -22.30 -2.30
N LYS A 37 -27.49 -23.18 -3.29
CA LYS A 37 -28.20 -24.47 -3.40
C LYS A 37 -27.25 -25.66 -3.32
N THR A 38 -25.95 -25.46 -3.55
CA THR A 38 -24.94 -26.52 -3.54
C THR A 38 -23.74 -26.18 -2.65
N VAL A 39 -22.97 -27.21 -2.27
CA VAL A 39 -21.75 -27.06 -1.46
C VAL A 39 -20.65 -26.35 -2.26
N GLU A 40 -20.63 -26.57 -3.57
CA GLU A 40 -19.71 -25.94 -4.51
C GLU A 40 -19.96 -24.44 -4.62
N GLU A 41 -21.24 -24.03 -4.69
CA GLU A 41 -21.64 -22.61 -4.68
C GLU A 41 -21.25 -21.92 -3.38
N LEU A 42 -21.44 -22.59 -2.23
CA LEU A 42 -21.00 -22.06 -0.93
C LEU A 42 -19.49 -21.83 -0.90
N LYS A 43 -18.70 -22.83 -1.30
CA LYS A 43 -17.22 -22.71 -1.36
C LYS A 43 -16.77 -21.63 -2.33
N ALA A 44 -17.46 -21.47 -3.46
CA ALA A 44 -17.16 -20.41 -4.42
C ALA A 44 -17.42 -19.03 -3.83
N LEU A 45 -18.52 -18.86 -3.10
CA LEU A 45 -18.85 -17.62 -2.39
C LEU A 45 -17.81 -17.31 -1.32
N GLU A 46 -17.45 -18.27 -0.47
CA GLU A 46 -16.44 -18.09 0.57
C GLU A 46 -15.08 -17.66 -0.02
N ARG A 47 -14.61 -18.35 -1.06
CA ARG A 47 -13.37 -18.00 -1.76
C ARG A 47 -13.43 -16.59 -2.35
N ARG A 48 -14.58 -16.20 -2.90
CA ARG A 48 -14.79 -14.87 -3.45
C ARG A 48 -14.72 -13.82 -2.32
N ILE A 49 -15.40 -14.02 -1.20
CA ILE A 49 -15.33 -13.11 -0.05
C ILE A 49 -13.89 -12.97 0.42
N ILE A 50 -13.19 -14.08 0.69
CA ILE A 50 -11.81 -14.10 1.18
C ILE A 50 -10.90 -13.31 0.23
N LYS A 51 -10.94 -13.60 -1.07
CA LYS A 51 -10.09 -12.93 -2.07
C LYS A 51 -10.29 -11.41 -2.09
N MET A 52 -11.50 -10.95 -1.83
CA MET A 52 -11.86 -9.53 -1.92
C MET A 52 -11.49 -8.79 -0.64
N THR A 53 -11.70 -9.42 0.52
CA THR A 53 -11.18 -8.91 1.78
C THR A 53 -9.67 -8.90 1.83
N ASP A 54 -9.01 -9.91 1.24
CA ASP A 54 -7.56 -9.95 1.14
C ASP A 54 -7.09 -8.73 0.34
N LYS A 55 -7.59 -8.49 -0.89
CA LYS A 55 -7.22 -7.28 -1.66
C LYS A 55 -7.37 -5.96 -0.88
N LEU A 56 -8.45 -5.82 -0.11
CA LEU A 56 -8.67 -4.64 0.72
C LEU A 56 -7.62 -4.55 1.84
N ALA A 57 -7.33 -5.66 2.50
CA ALA A 57 -6.38 -5.71 3.60
C ALA A 57 -5.00 -5.19 3.18
N GLY A 58 -4.46 -5.54 2.02
CA GLY A 58 -3.10 -5.13 1.65
C GLY A 58 -3.07 -3.78 0.99
N ALA A 59 -4.17 -3.34 0.37
CA ALA A 59 -4.31 -1.93 0.02
C ALA A 59 -4.25 -1.05 1.29
N LEU A 60 -4.90 -1.47 2.39
CA LEU A 60 -4.83 -0.79 3.68
C LEU A 60 -3.44 -0.88 4.32
N VAL A 61 -2.81 -2.06 4.30
CA VAL A 61 -1.44 -2.24 4.82
C VAL A 61 -0.45 -1.37 4.04
N ALA A 62 -0.54 -1.36 2.70
CA ALA A 62 0.27 -0.50 1.85
C ALA A 62 0.10 0.96 2.21
N ARG A 63 -1.15 1.42 2.43
CA ARG A 63 -1.43 2.79 2.84
C ARG A 63 -0.77 3.13 4.18
N LYS A 64 -0.98 2.28 5.19
CA LYS A 64 -0.42 2.49 6.52
C LYS A 64 1.11 2.55 6.48
N ILE A 65 1.75 1.66 5.72
CA ILE A 65 3.20 1.68 5.55
C ILE A 65 3.66 2.96 4.84
N GLN A 66 2.98 3.37 3.76
CA GLN A 66 3.33 4.60 3.04
C GLN A 66 3.20 5.85 3.93
N ASP A 67 2.13 5.92 4.72
CA ASP A 67 1.89 7.02 5.67
C ASP A 67 2.94 7.01 6.80
N SER A 68 3.28 5.82 7.32
CA SER A 68 4.36 5.65 8.31
C SER A 68 5.71 6.10 7.76
N ILE A 69 6.09 5.71 6.54
CA ILE A 69 7.34 6.15 5.90
C ILE A 69 7.38 7.68 5.74
N LYS A 70 6.23 8.30 5.46
CA LYS A 70 6.13 9.77 5.32
C LYS A 70 6.14 10.51 6.66
N SER A 71 5.90 9.80 7.78
CA SER A 71 5.82 10.38 9.13
C SER A 71 7.12 11.07 9.57
N LYS A 72 6.99 12.08 10.43
CA LYS A 72 8.15 12.79 10.99
C LYS A 72 8.95 11.93 11.96
N GLU A 73 8.28 11.04 12.69
CA GLU A 73 8.89 10.13 13.66
C GLU A 73 9.90 9.19 12.99
N LEU A 74 9.48 8.45 11.95
CA LEU A 74 10.36 7.55 11.20
C LEU A 74 11.51 8.30 10.50
N LYS A 75 11.27 9.52 10.03
CA LYS A 75 12.33 10.37 9.47
C LYS A 75 13.39 10.74 10.52
N ASN A 76 12.96 11.07 11.75
CA ASN A 76 13.87 11.40 12.84
C ASN A 76 14.66 10.17 13.30
N GLU A 77 14.01 9.01 13.42
CA GLU A 77 14.68 7.74 13.73
C GLU A 77 15.68 7.34 12.65
N ALA A 78 15.33 7.47 11.37
CA ALA A 78 16.26 7.22 10.26
C ALA A 78 17.46 8.16 10.30
N ALA A 79 17.27 9.44 10.63
CA ALA A 79 18.36 10.40 10.79
C ALA A 79 19.27 10.05 11.97
N LEU A 80 18.70 9.61 13.10
CA LEU A 80 19.45 9.11 14.25
C LEU A 80 20.28 7.88 13.86
N LEU A 81 19.67 6.92 13.17
CA LEU A 81 20.31 5.70 12.71
C LEU A 81 21.56 6.02 11.87
N ILE A 82 21.44 6.91 10.88
CA ILE A 82 22.55 7.36 10.04
C ILE A 82 23.69 7.98 10.87
N LYS A 83 23.35 8.78 11.89
CA LYS A 83 24.36 9.41 12.77
C LYS A 83 25.08 8.42 13.66
N THR A 84 24.36 7.41 14.17
CA THR A 84 24.92 6.39 15.07
C THR A 84 25.64 5.26 14.36
N TYR A 85 25.47 5.13 13.04
CA TYR A 85 26.03 4.01 12.31
C TYR A 85 27.55 4.17 12.11
N PRO A 86 28.38 3.13 12.38
CA PRO A 86 29.84 3.23 12.35
C PRO A 86 30.41 3.48 10.95
N LYS A 87 29.67 3.16 9.88
CA LYS A 87 30.05 3.45 8.49
C LYS A 87 29.21 4.59 7.93
N LYS A 88 29.84 5.47 7.13
CA LYS A 88 29.12 6.56 6.45
C LYS A 88 28.05 5.99 5.51
N MET A 89 26.80 6.35 5.75
CA MET A 89 25.67 6.01 4.89
C MET A 89 25.28 7.22 4.06
N LYS A 90 25.04 7.04 2.76
CA LYS A 90 24.51 8.10 1.88
C LYS A 90 23.05 7.84 1.55
N ASN A 91 22.28 8.92 1.52
CA ASN A 91 20.93 8.94 0.97
C ASN A 91 21.00 8.83 -0.57
N ARG A 92 20.31 7.83 -1.13
CA ARG A 92 20.22 7.54 -2.57
C ARG A 92 18.93 8.06 -3.21
N GLY A 93 18.13 8.82 -2.46
CA GLY A 93 16.85 9.35 -2.89
C GLY A 93 15.69 8.38 -2.67
N LEU A 94 14.52 8.76 -3.18
CA LEU A 94 13.32 7.94 -3.18
C LEU A 94 13.48 6.74 -4.12
N ARG A 95 13.06 5.56 -3.67
CA ARG A 95 13.02 4.33 -4.46
C ARG A 95 11.79 3.51 -4.12
N ASP A 96 11.31 2.81 -5.13
CA ASP A 96 10.27 1.80 -4.99
C ASP A 96 10.85 0.54 -4.34
N VAL A 97 10.18 0.08 -3.29
CA VAL A 97 10.48 -1.19 -2.65
C VAL A 97 9.24 -2.07 -2.69
N THR A 98 9.44 -3.33 -3.04
CA THR A 98 8.37 -4.33 -3.07
C THR A 98 8.29 -5.02 -1.70
N ILE A 99 7.16 -4.87 -1.03
CA ILE A 99 6.86 -5.55 0.23
C ILE A 99 6.00 -6.79 -0.06
N ARG A 100 6.34 -7.91 0.58
CA ARG A 100 5.59 -9.17 0.48
C ARG A 100 4.85 -9.44 1.80
N PRO A 101 3.57 -9.10 1.90
CA PRO A 101 2.75 -9.45 3.07
C PRO A 101 2.50 -10.96 3.14
N SER A 102 2.06 -11.45 4.30
CA SER A 102 1.87 -12.89 4.57
C SER A 102 0.71 -13.53 3.82
N ARG A 103 -0.30 -12.76 3.43
CA ARG A 103 -1.54 -13.27 2.84
C ARG A 103 -1.80 -12.79 1.42
N GLU A 104 -1.04 -11.82 0.94
CA GLU A 104 -1.43 -11.03 -0.22
C GLU A 104 -0.34 -10.88 -1.27
N GLU A 105 -0.74 -10.34 -2.42
CA GLU A 105 0.18 -10.03 -3.49
C GLU A 105 1.17 -8.93 -3.06
N PRO A 106 2.42 -9.00 -3.54
CA PRO A 106 3.41 -8.00 -3.25
C PRO A 106 2.98 -6.61 -3.74
N PHE A 107 3.13 -5.58 -2.90
CA PHE A 107 2.84 -4.20 -3.26
C PHE A 107 4.10 -3.33 -3.18
N ARG A 108 4.10 -2.23 -3.94
CA ARG A 108 5.21 -1.27 -3.96
C ARG A 108 4.92 -0.10 -3.04
N VAL A 109 5.94 0.32 -2.31
CA VAL A 109 5.97 1.54 -1.49
C VAL A 109 7.18 2.38 -1.86
N GLU A 110 7.03 3.70 -1.79
CA GLU A 110 8.15 4.61 -2.03
C GLU A 110 8.83 4.90 -0.70
N THR A 111 10.13 4.62 -0.61
CA THR A 111 10.93 4.94 0.59
C THR A 111 12.27 5.55 0.23
N THR A 112 12.93 6.16 1.21
CA THR A 112 14.28 6.68 1.04
C THR A 112 15.30 5.55 1.16
N ALA A 113 16.07 5.30 0.11
CA ALA A 113 17.10 4.27 0.12
C ALA A 113 18.42 4.80 0.72
N LEU A 114 19.02 4.03 1.63
CA LEU A 114 20.34 4.30 2.20
C LEU A 114 21.34 3.24 1.72
N SER A 115 22.56 3.65 1.36
CA SER A 115 23.63 2.73 0.98
C SER A 115 24.92 3.02 1.72
N PHE A 116 25.67 1.96 2.05
CA PHE A 116 27.03 2.07 2.55
C PHE A 116 27.98 2.59 1.47
N MET A 117 29.07 3.21 1.94
CA MET A 117 30.21 3.61 1.13
C MET A 117 31.23 2.47 1.04
#